data_AF-A0A9X8E954-F1
#
_entry.id   AF-A0A9X8E954-F1
#
_cell.length_a   1.000
_cell.length_b   1.000
_cell.length_c   1.000
_cell.angle_alpha   90.00
_cell.angle_beta   90.00
_cell.angle_gamma   90.00
#
_symmetry.space_group_name_H-M   'P 1'
#
loop_
_entity.id
_entity.type
_entity.pdbx_description
1 polymer ?
#
loop_
_entity_poly.entity_id
_entity_poly.type
_entity_poly.pdbx_seq_one_letter_code
_entity_poly.pdbx_strand_id
1 'polypeptide(L)'
;FLTTLLIIGFTGLVCYPIWPQWIKVVVWYCSVTFLIFIFVFSLVRVFAFFILWLVGIEFWFLPNIYDDNLGVVDSFKPLYSLKSTDISERKYRAIAFVLFIVLCVWIAQQPTDFDEYMELTKQFTDDIYSGKLIDDMSQQQRDSIDKMKIPDLEDLMKDDATDIFSEKDEDAIFDSFLDSKYFSKDGDHVDEKDDL
;
A
#
# COMPACT_ATOMS: atom_id res chain seq x y z
N PHE A 1 -36.68 29.04 1.73
CA PHE A 1 -36.72 27.65 2.25
C PHE A 1 -35.50 26.84 1.80
N LEU A 2 -35.29 26.64 0.49
CA LEU A 2 -34.15 25.87 -0.03
C LEU A 2 -32.78 26.50 0.33
N THR A 3 -32.67 27.82 0.22
CA THR A 3 -31.47 28.58 0.63
C THR A 3 -31.19 28.50 2.12
N THR A 4 -32.22 28.61 2.97
CA THR A 4 -32.11 28.49 4.43
C THR A 4 -31.63 27.11 4.85
N LEU A 5 -32.15 26.04 4.23
CA LEU A 5 -31.70 24.66 4.46
C LEU A 5 -30.24 24.45 4.05
N LEU A 6 -29.84 24.99 2.91
CA LEU A 6 -28.46 24.93 2.42
C LEU A 6 -27.51 25.61 3.40
N ILE A 7 -27.85 26.83 3.86
CA ILE A 7 -27.03 27.58 4.82
C ILE A 7 -26.89 26.80 6.13
N ILE A 8 -27.98 26.25 6.68
CA ILE A 8 -27.95 25.45 7.91
C ILE A 8 -27.09 24.20 7.74
N GLY A 9 -27.24 23.48 6.62
CA GLY A 9 -26.44 22.30 6.32
C GLY A 9 -24.95 22.61 6.19
N PHE A 10 -24.61 23.71 5.50
CA PHE A 10 -23.23 24.16 5.32
C PHE A 10 -22.60 24.61 6.65
N THR A 11 -23.31 25.40 7.46
CA THR A 11 -22.84 25.79 8.80
C THR A 11 -22.62 24.58 9.70
N GLY A 12 -23.50 23.58 9.65
CA GLY A 12 -23.30 22.31 10.37
C GLY A 12 -22.00 21.61 9.98
N LEU A 13 -21.70 21.54 8.68
CA LEU A 13 -20.48 20.95 8.12
C LEU A 13 -19.21 21.72 8.50
N VAL A 14 -19.21 23.05 8.38
CA VAL A 14 -18.05 23.90 8.74
C VAL A 14 -17.79 23.88 10.25
N CYS A 15 -18.82 23.67 11.05
CA CYS A 15 -18.72 23.50 12.50
C CYS A 15 -18.31 22.08 12.93
N TYR A 16 -17.97 21.16 12.02
CA TYR A 16 -17.39 19.86 12.37
C TYR A 16 -16.34 19.88 13.51
N PRO A 17 -15.37 20.83 13.57
CA PRO A 17 -14.44 20.93 14.68
C PRO A 17 -15.11 21.06 16.07
N ILE A 18 -16.23 21.80 16.19
CA ILE A 18 -16.91 22.06 17.46
C ILE A 18 -17.93 20.97 17.86
N TRP A 19 -18.14 19.95 17.03
CA TRP A 19 -19.11 18.90 17.33
C TRP A 19 -18.70 18.07 18.55
N PRO A 20 -19.68 17.63 19.38
CA PRO A 20 -19.41 16.70 20.46
C PRO A 20 -18.80 15.40 19.90
N GLN A 21 -17.84 14.84 20.62
CA GLN A 21 -17.03 13.70 20.15
C GLN A 21 -17.89 12.50 19.71
N TRP A 22 -19.04 12.29 20.34
CA TRP A 22 -19.96 11.19 20.04
C TRP A 22 -20.57 11.30 18.64
N ILE A 23 -20.86 12.51 18.13
CA ILE A 23 -21.38 12.67 16.77
C ILE A 23 -20.29 12.41 15.72
N LYS A 24 -19.04 12.82 16.00
CA LYS A 24 -17.90 12.55 15.11
C LYS A 24 -17.72 11.04 14.92
N VAL A 25 -17.80 10.29 16.02
CA VAL A 25 -17.72 8.82 16.02
C VAL A 25 -18.88 8.22 15.23
N VAL A 26 -20.12 8.68 15.42
CA VAL A 26 -21.28 8.17 14.66
C VAL A 26 -21.14 8.42 13.16
N VAL A 27 -20.76 9.64 12.75
CA VAL A 27 -20.55 9.97 11.33
C VAL A 27 -19.46 9.09 10.73
N TRP A 28 -18.40 8.85 11.49
CA TRP A 28 -17.31 7.99 11.08
C TRP A 28 -17.76 6.54 10.87
N TYR A 29 -18.46 5.94 11.84
CA TYR A 29 -19.03 4.60 11.71
C TYR A 29 -20.02 4.50 10.54
N CYS A 30 -20.88 5.51 10.36
CA CYS A 30 -21.82 5.56 9.23
C CYS A 30 -21.08 5.58 7.88
N SER A 31 -20.02 6.39 7.77
CA SER A 31 -19.21 6.49 6.54
C SER A 31 -18.52 5.16 6.23
N VAL A 32 -17.85 4.57 7.23
CA VAL A 32 -17.15 3.28 7.09
C VAL A 32 -18.12 2.15 6.72
N THR A 33 -19.26 2.06 7.42
CA THR A 33 -20.29 1.06 7.13
C THR A 33 -20.84 1.22 5.71
N PHE A 34 -21.12 2.45 5.30
CA PHE A 34 -21.63 2.76 3.96
C PHE A 34 -20.62 2.40 2.86
N LEU A 35 -19.33 2.66 3.11
CA LEU A 35 -18.25 2.28 2.20
C LEU A 35 -18.17 0.75 2.01
N ILE A 36 -18.13 0.00 3.12
CA ILE A 36 -18.10 -1.47 3.08
C ILE A 36 -19.36 -2.00 2.37
N PHE A 37 -20.52 -1.41 2.66
CA PHE A 37 -21.78 -1.81 2.05
C PHE A 37 -21.76 -1.65 0.52
N ILE A 38 -21.34 -0.49 -0.01
CA ILE A 38 -21.24 -0.28 -1.46
C ILE A 38 -20.21 -1.22 -2.09
N PHE A 39 -19.08 -1.46 -1.42
CA PHE A 39 -18.04 -2.34 -1.92
C PHE A 39 -18.53 -3.79 -2.04
N VAL A 40 -19.12 -4.33 -0.96
CA VAL A 40 -19.72 -5.68 -0.96
C VAL A 40 -20.84 -5.78 -1.98
N PHE A 41 -21.70 -4.77 -2.07
CA PHE A 41 -22.76 -4.71 -3.07
C PHE A 41 -22.22 -4.78 -4.51
N SER A 42 -21.13 -4.07 -4.79
CA SER A 42 -20.45 -4.12 -6.10
C SER A 42 -19.88 -5.52 -6.40
N LEU A 43 -19.22 -6.15 -5.42
CA LEU A 43 -18.71 -7.52 -5.57
C LEU A 43 -19.81 -8.54 -5.82
N VAL A 44 -20.89 -8.49 -5.03
CA VAL A 44 -22.05 -9.37 -5.21
C VAL A 44 -22.67 -9.19 -6.59
N ARG A 45 -22.79 -7.95 -7.08
CA ARG A 45 -23.29 -7.66 -8.44
C ARG A 45 -22.42 -8.33 -9.52
N VAL A 46 -21.09 -8.19 -9.45
CA VAL A 46 -20.18 -8.79 -10.42
C VAL A 46 -20.21 -10.31 -10.35
N PHE A 47 -20.23 -10.87 -9.14
CA PHE A 47 -20.28 -12.31 -8.93
C PHE A 47 -21.60 -12.92 -9.43
N ALA A 48 -22.73 -12.28 -9.16
CA ALA A 48 -24.04 -12.69 -9.68
C ALA A 48 -24.10 -12.63 -11.21
N PHE A 49 -23.55 -11.57 -11.82
CA PHE A 49 -23.41 -11.47 -13.28
C PHE A 49 -22.56 -12.63 -13.82
N PHE A 50 -21.40 -12.92 -13.21
CA PHE A 50 -20.52 -14.01 -13.64
C PHE A 50 -21.22 -15.37 -13.61
N ILE A 51 -21.90 -15.72 -12.51
CA ILE A 51 -22.62 -17.00 -12.39
C ILE A 51 -23.74 -17.11 -13.42
N LEU A 52 -24.57 -16.07 -13.57
CA LEU A 52 -25.71 -16.12 -14.49
C LEU A 52 -25.25 -16.10 -15.96
N TRP A 53 -24.15 -15.39 -16.24
CA TRP A 53 -23.51 -15.40 -17.53
C TRP A 53 -22.98 -16.80 -17.90
N LEU A 54 -22.50 -17.60 -16.94
CA LEU A 54 -22.13 -19.02 -17.20
C LEU A 54 -23.32 -19.88 -17.65
N VAL A 55 -24.55 -19.53 -17.26
CA VAL A 55 -25.79 -20.19 -17.72
C VAL A 55 -26.24 -19.64 -19.09
N GLY A 56 -25.69 -18.51 -19.54
CA GLY A 56 -26.03 -17.84 -20.80
C GLY A 56 -27.08 -16.74 -20.64
N ILE A 57 -27.25 -16.22 -19.43
CA ILE A 57 -28.15 -15.11 -19.13
C ILE A 57 -27.31 -13.92 -18.65
N GLU A 58 -27.38 -12.82 -19.38
CA GLU A 58 -26.83 -11.54 -18.94
C GLU A 58 -27.79 -10.92 -17.93
N PHE A 59 -27.47 -11.10 -16.65
CA PHE A 59 -28.23 -10.50 -15.55
C PHE A 59 -27.47 -9.34 -14.92
N TRP A 60 -28.04 -8.16 -15.02
CA TRP A 60 -27.54 -6.97 -14.34
C TRP A 60 -28.50 -6.56 -13.22
N PHE A 61 -28.03 -6.63 -11.98
CA PHE A 61 -28.72 -6.04 -10.83
C PHE A 61 -28.45 -4.53 -10.80
N LEU A 62 -29.51 -3.72 -10.87
CA LEU A 62 -29.45 -2.25 -10.95
C LEU A 62 -28.45 -1.74 -12.01
N PRO A 63 -28.73 -1.96 -13.32
CA PRO A 63 -27.84 -1.56 -14.41
C PRO A 63 -27.41 -0.10 -14.33
N ASN A 64 -28.32 0.80 -13.95
CA ASN A 64 -28.14 2.25 -14.01
C ASN A 64 -27.59 2.88 -12.72
N ILE A 65 -27.20 2.09 -11.71
CA ILE A 65 -26.75 2.66 -10.41
C ILE A 65 -25.42 3.43 -10.49
N TYR A 66 -24.60 3.13 -11.50
CA TYR A 66 -23.34 3.82 -11.78
C TYR A 66 -23.43 4.74 -12.99
N ASP A 67 -24.63 4.94 -13.54
CA ASP A 67 -24.83 5.90 -14.61
C ASP A 67 -24.96 7.30 -14.02
N ASP A 68 -23.99 8.15 -14.33
CA ASP A 68 -23.87 9.52 -13.83
C ASP A 68 -24.77 10.52 -14.59
N ASN A 69 -25.38 10.10 -15.70
CA ASN A 69 -26.25 10.94 -16.52
C ASN A 69 -27.72 10.90 -16.07
N LEU A 70 -28.09 9.96 -15.19
CA LEU A 70 -29.45 9.80 -14.68
C LEU A 70 -29.59 10.40 -13.28
N GLY A 71 -30.77 10.95 -13.00
CA GLY A 71 -31.11 11.40 -11.65
C GLY A 71 -31.16 10.22 -10.68
N VAL A 72 -30.89 10.47 -9.40
CA VAL A 72 -30.81 9.42 -8.34
C VAL A 72 -32.00 8.45 -8.38
N VAL A 73 -33.22 8.94 -8.63
CA VAL A 73 -34.44 8.12 -8.67
C VAL A 73 -34.51 7.26 -9.93
N ASP A 74 -34.00 7.76 -11.04
CA ASP A 74 -34.00 7.06 -12.33
C ASP A 74 -32.85 6.03 -12.40
N SER A 75 -31.75 6.23 -11.67
CA SER A 75 -30.68 5.22 -11.51
C SER A 75 -31.16 3.93 -10.84
N PHE A 76 -32.25 3.99 -10.05
CA PHE A 76 -32.87 2.81 -9.42
C PHE A 76 -33.88 2.07 -10.31
N LYS A 77 -34.09 2.53 -11.55
CA LYS A 77 -35.00 1.90 -12.51
C LYS A 77 -34.30 1.66 -13.84
N PRO A 78 -34.44 0.48 -14.48
CA PRO A 78 -35.05 -0.76 -13.97
C PRO A 78 -34.16 -1.44 -12.92
N LEU A 79 -34.77 -2.15 -11.96
CA LEU A 79 -34.07 -2.85 -10.87
C LEU A 79 -33.23 -4.04 -11.35
N TYR A 80 -33.63 -4.66 -12.47
CA TYR A 80 -32.92 -5.78 -13.06
C TYR A 80 -33.06 -5.73 -14.59
N SER A 81 -32.02 -6.14 -15.29
CA SER A 81 -32.03 -6.35 -16.74
C SER A 81 -31.62 -7.80 -17.00
N LEU A 82 -32.48 -8.52 -17.73
CA LEU A 82 -32.27 -9.90 -18.14
C LEU A 82 -32.21 -9.91 -19.68
N LYS A 83 -31.05 -10.24 -20.23
CA LYS A 83 -30.87 -10.46 -21.66
C LYS A 83 -30.37 -11.89 -21.89
N SER A 84 -30.90 -12.52 -22.93
CA SER A 84 -30.38 -13.82 -23.37
C SER A 84 -29.19 -13.57 -24.29
N THR A 85 -28.05 -14.18 -23.97
CA THR A 85 -26.82 -14.06 -24.77
C THR A 85 -26.94 -14.87 -26.07
N ASP A 86 -26.36 -14.34 -27.15
CA ASP A 86 -26.32 -15.00 -28.44
C ASP A 86 -25.53 -16.31 -28.44
N ILE A 87 -25.92 -17.24 -29.33
CA ILE A 87 -25.32 -18.58 -29.46
C ILE A 87 -23.85 -18.54 -29.91
N SER A 88 -23.43 -17.47 -30.59
CA SER A 88 -22.05 -17.27 -31.07
C SER A 88 -21.02 -17.23 -29.94
N GLU A 89 -21.41 -16.78 -28.75
CA GLU A 89 -20.51 -16.60 -27.60
C GLU A 89 -20.35 -17.86 -26.72
N ARG A 90 -21.07 -18.94 -27.05
CA ARG A 90 -21.08 -20.19 -26.27
C ARG A 90 -19.70 -20.83 -26.08
N LYS A 91 -18.77 -20.59 -27.01
CA LYS A 91 -17.38 -21.08 -26.92
C LYS A 91 -16.64 -20.46 -25.73
N TYR A 92 -16.74 -19.14 -25.55
CA TYR A 92 -16.10 -18.43 -24.44
C TYR A 92 -16.68 -18.86 -23.09
N ARG A 93 -18.00 -19.09 -23.04
CA ARG A 93 -18.68 -19.58 -21.84
C ARG A 93 -18.24 -20.99 -21.44
N ALA A 94 -18.08 -21.89 -22.41
CA ALA A 94 -17.58 -23.24 -22.16
C ALA A 94 -16.14 -23.21 -21.62
N ILE A 95 -15.27 -22.37 -22.19
CA ILE A 95 -13.91 -22.17 -21.69
C ILE A 95 -13.92 -21.63 -20.26
N ALA A 96 -14.71 -20.59 -19.99
CA ALA A 96 -14.82 -20.00 -18.66
C ALA A 96 -15.34 -21.02 -17.62
N PHE A 97 -16.31 -21.86 -18.00
CA PHE A 97 -16.83 -22.92 -17.13
C PHE A 97 -15.77 -23.98 -16.82
N VAL A 98 -14.99 -24.40 -17.83
CA VAL A 98 -13.87 -25.33 -17.63
C VAL A 98 -12.80 -24.71 -16.73
N LEU A 99 -12.42 -23.46 -16.96
CA LEU A 99 -11.47 -22.75 -16.10
C LEU A 99 -11.99 -22.64 -14.67
N PHE A 100 -13.26 -22.31 -14.48
CA PHE A 100 -13.88 -22.23 -13.15
C PHE A 100 -13.83 -23.58 -12.42
N ILE A 101 -14.16 -24.68 -13.10
CA ILE A 101 -14.07 -26.04 -12.53
C ILE A 101 -12.62 -26.39 -12.17
N VAL A 102 -11.66 -26.10 -13.05
CA VAL A 102 -10.24 -26.35 -12.78
C VAL A 102 -9.77 -25.52 -11.58
N LEU A 103 -10.19 -24.27 -11.47
CA LEU A 103 -9.89 -23.39 -10.34
C LEU A 103 -10.52 -23.93 -9.04
N CYS A 104 -11.78 -24.39 -9.07
CA CYS A 104 -12.43 -25.00 -7.91
C CYS A 104 -11.73 -26.29 -7.44
N VAL A 105 -11.34 -27.16 -8.38
CA VAL A 105 -10.57 -28.38 -8.07
C VAL A 105 -9.19 -28.02 -7.52
N TRP A 106 -8.54 -27.01 -8.09
CA TRP A 106 -7.25 -26.52 -7.61
C TRP A 106 -7.36 -25.93 -6.19
N ILE A 107 -8.39 -25.11 -5.90
CA ILE A 107 -8.69 -24.59 -4.56
C ILE A 107 -8.94 -25.73 -3.57
N ALA A 108 -9.75 -26.72 -3.94
CA ALA A 108 -10.04 -27.86 -3.07
C ALA A 108 -8.80 -28.71 -2.74
N GLN A 109 -7.77 -28.64 -3.59
CA GLN A 109 -6.50 -29.32 -3.41
C GLN A 109 -5.48 -28.49 -2.61
N GLN A 110 -5.71 -27.19 -2.40
CA GLN A 110 -4.85 -26.38 -1.55
C GLN A 110 -5.13 -26.71 -0.07
N PRO A 111 -4.10 -26.93 0.76
CA PRO A 111 -4.26 -26.91 2.20
C PRO A 111 -4.60 -25.46 2.58
N THR A 112 -5.88 -25.20 2.80
CA THR A 112 -6.43 -23.85 2.97
C THR A 112 -6.45 -23.47 4.45
N ASP A 113 -5.70 -22.43 4.82
CA ASP A 113 -5.80 -21.77 6.13
C ASP A 113 -7.06 -20.88 6.19
N PHE A 114 -8.24 -21.47 5.98
CA PHE A 114 -9.52 -20.74 5.99
C PHE A 114 -9.78 -20.00 7.30
N ASP A 115 -9.31 -20.57 8.41
CA ASP A 115 -9.43 -19.94 9.73
C ASP A 115 -8.56 -18.67 9.81
N GLU A 116 -7.37 -18.68 9.21
CA GLU A 116 -6.50 -17.50 9.12
C GLU A 116 -7.11 -16.42 8.24
N TYR A 117 -7.66 -16.76 7.08
CA TYR A 117 -8.33 -15.78 6.22
C TYR A 117 -9.58 -15.16 6.87
N MET A 118 -10.32 -15.96 7.66
CA MET A 118 -11.48 -15.50 8.41
C MET A 118 -11.06 -14.56 9.55
N GLU A 119 -10.00 -14.92 10.28
CA GLU A 119 -9.43 -14.09 11.34
C GLU A 119 -8.90 -12.78 10.77
N LEU A 120 -8.16 -12.85 9.67
CA LEU A 120 -7.63 -11.70 8.95
C LEU A 120 -8.74 -10.77 8.44
N THR A 121 -9.82 -11.33 7.88
CA THR A 121 -10.97 -10.53 7.42
C THR A 121 -11.66 -9.83 8.59
N LYS A 122 -11.81 -10.50 9.73
CA LYS A 122 -12.36 -9.91 10.95
C LYS A 122 -11.43 -8.84 11.51
N GLN A 123 -10.13 -9.12 11.60
CA GLN A 123 -9.13 -8.17 12.08
C GLN A 123 -9.07 -6.93 11.19
N PHE A 124 -9.07 -7.09 9.86
CA PHE A 124 -9.15 -5.94 8.96
C PHE A 124 -10.44 -5.15 9.13
N THR A 125 -11.57 -5.84 9.30
CA THR A 125 -12.86 -5.18 9.55
C THR A 125 -12.82 -4.40 10.87
N ASP A 126 -12.26 -4.97 11.93
CA ASP A 126 -12.10 -4.32 13.23
C ASP A 126 -11.05 -3.19 13.21
N ASP A 127 -9.98 -3.32 12.43
CA ASP A 127 -8.98 -2.26 12.23
C ASP A 127 -9.54 -1.09 11.42
N ILE A 128 -10.46 -1.36 10.48
CA ILE A 128 -11.26 -0.36 9.77
C ILE A 128 -12.23 0.34 10.74
N TYR A 129 -12.91 -0.42 11.61
CA TYR A 129 -13.87 0.09 12.60
C TYR A 129 -13.26 0.61 13.91
N SER A 130 -11.96 0.47 14.12
CA SER A 130 -11.23 1.17 15.19
C SER A 130 -10.44 2.37 14.69
N GLY A 131 -10.27 2.51 13.37
CA GLY A 131 -9.45 3.57 12.75
C GLY A 131 -7.96 3.32 12.85
N LYS A 132 -7.55 2.20 13.47
CA LYS A 132 -6.16 1.77 13.60
C LYS A 132 -5.50 1.55 12.24
N LEU A 133 -6.26 1.11 11.23
CA LEU A 133 -5.73 0.91 9.88
C LEU A 133 -5.15 2.21 9.28
N ILE A 134 -5.84 3.34 9.47
CA ILE A 134 -5.38 4.63 8.96
C ILE A 134 -4.21 5.16 9.80
N ASP A 135 -4.25 4.95 11.11
CA ASP A 135 -3.15 5.32 12.01
C ASP A 135 -1.85 4.57 11.66
N ASP A 136 -1.92 3.25 11.45
CA ASP A 136 -0.77 2.40 11.12
C ASP A 136 -0.16 2.77 9.76
N MET A 137 -1.00 3.01 8.73
CA MET A 137 -0.56 3.51 7.42
C MET A 137 0.07 4.91 7.52
N SER A 138 -0.45 5.77 8.41
CA SER A 138 0.14 7.09 8.65
C SER A 138 1.51 7.02 9.34
N GLN A 139 1.69 6.07 10.27
CA GLN A 139 2.96 5.85 10.95
C GLN A 139 4.00 5.29 9.99
N GLN A 140 3.64 4.33 9.15
CA GLN A 140 4.53 3.81 8.10
C GLN A 140 5.03 4.93 7.16
N GLN A 141 4.17 5.90 6.81
CA GLN A 141 4.57 7.05 6.01
C GLN A 141 5.51 8.00 6.78
N ARG A 142 5.25 8.26 8.07
CA ARG A 142 6.13 9.09 8.92
C ARG A 142 7.51 8.44 9.11
N ASP A 143 7.55 7.14 9.38
CA ASP A 143 8.78 6.37 9.59
C ASP A 143 9.61 6.27 8.30
N SER A 144 8.96 6.22 7.15
CA SER A 144 9.65 6.25 5.84
C SER A 144 10.29 7.60 5.52
N ILE A 145 9.73 8.70 6.05
CA ILE A 145 10.26 10.06 5.89
C ILE A 145 11.45 10.29 6.83
N ASP A 146 11.40 9.76 8.06
CA ASP A 146 12.48 9.90 9.06
C ASP A 146 13.76 9.14 8.68
N LYS A 147 13.68 8.20 7.73
CA LYS A 147 14.85 7.50 7.17
C LYS A 147 15.73 8.35 6.26
N MET A 148 15.33 9.56 5.87
CA MET A 148 16.25 10.53 5.28
C MET A 148 17.10 11.17 6.40
N LYS A 149 18.04 10.38 6.94
CA LYS A 149 18.98 10.80 7.97
C LYS A 149 19.93 11.85 7.39
N ILE A 150 19.67 13.13 7.68
CA ILE A 150 20.71 14.16 7.58
C ILE A 150 21.80 13.76 8.58
N PRO A 151 23.09 13.69 8.18
CA PRO A 151 24.17 13.32 9.09
C PRO A 151 24.15 14.24 10.32
N ASP A 152 24.23 13.66 11.51
CA ASP A 152 24.35 14.43 12.75
C ASP A 152 25.68 15.21 12.73
N LEU A 153 25.68 16.40 13.34
CA LEU A 153 26.83 17.30 13.34
C LEU A 153 28.10 16.63 13.92
N GLU A 154 27.93 15.65 14.80
CA GLU A 154 29.01 14.86 15.38
C GLU A 154 29.60 13.84 14.39
N ASP A 155 28.80 13.28 13.47
CA ASP A 155 29.28 12.40 12.38
C ASP A 155 30.01 13.25 11.33
N LEU A 156 29.49 14.42 10.99
CA LEU A 156 30.17 15.39 10.12
C LEU A 156 31.48 15.90 10.72
N MET A 157 31.50 16.18 12.03
CA MET A 157 32.73 16.59 12.72
C MET A 157 33.72 15.44 12.89
N LYS A 158 33.25 14.21 12.99
CA LYS A 158 34.12 13.04 13.10
C LYS A 158 34.76 12.71 11.76
N ASP A 159 34.04 12.81 10.65
CA ASP A 159 34.63 12.65 9.31
C ASP A 159 35.65 13.77 9.03
N ASP A 160 35.31 15.03 9.31
CA ASP A 160 36.23 16.17 9.12
C ASP A 160 37.46 16.07 10.05
N ALA A 161 37.29 15.61 11.30
CA ALA A 161 38.41 15.35 12.19
C ALA A 161 39.24 14.15 11.74
N THR A 162 38.61 13.05 11.31
CA THR A 162 39.30 11.83 10.86
C THR A 162 40.14 12.12 9.62
N ASP A 163 39.63 12.92 8.68
CA ASP A 163 40.37 13.36 7.50
C ASP A 163 41.60 14.20 7.89
N ILE A 164 41.47 15.13 8.85
CA ILE A 164 42.58 15.93 9.40
C ILE A 164 43.62 15.07 10.14
N PHE A 165 43.18 14.02 10.85
CA PHE A 165 44.08 13.08 11.53
C PHE A 165 44.79 12.16 10.54
N SER A 166 44.11 11.70 9.48
CA SER A 166 44.75 10.89 8.44
C SER A 166 45.79 11.66 7.63
N GLU A 167 45.54 12.93 7.30
CA GLU A 167 46.52 13.78 6.60
C GLU A 167 47.80 13.95 7.44
N LYS A 168 47.65 14.20 8.74
CA LYS A 168 48.81 14.35 9.65
C LYS A 168 49.62 13.09 9.83
N ASP A 169 48.96 11.94 9.90
CA ASP A 169 49.64 10.65 10.06
C ASP A 169 50.35 10.26 8.74
N GLU A 170 49.75 10.53 7.58
CA GLU A 170 50.40 10.33 6.28
C GLU A 170 51.64 11.22 6.10
N ASP A 171 51.56 12.51 6.47
CA ASP A 171 52.70 13.43 6.45
C ASP A 171 53.83 12.97 7.37
N ALA A 172 53.52 12.51 8.59
CA ALA A 172 54.52 12.01 9.53
C ALA A 172 55.18 10.69 9.08
N ILE A 173 54.41 9.79 8.46
CA ILE A 173 54.93 8.55 7.87
C ILE A 173 55.83 8.87 6.68
N PHE A 174 55.44 9.81 5.82
CA PHE A 174 56.24 10.24 4.67
C PHE A 174 57.57 10.89 5.10
N ASP A 175 57.56 11.73 6.13
CA ASP A 175 58.78 12.33 6.70
C ASP A 175 59.70 11.25 7.29
N SER A 176 59.15 10.28 8.03
CA SER A 176 59.92 9.15 8.56
C SER A 176 60.53 8.27 7.47
N PHE A 177 59.81 8.10 6.35
CA PHE A 177 60.28 7.33 5.20
C PHE A 177 61.39 8.07 4.45
N LEU A 178 61.29 9.39 4.30
CA LEU A 178 62.36 10.22 3.74
C LEU A 178 63.61 10.15 4.62
N ASP A 179 63.48 10.34 5.93
CA ASP A 179 64.59 10.27 6.88
C ASP A 179 65.30 8.90 6.83
N SER A 180 64.53 7.81 6.90
CA SER A 180 65.04 6.45 6.74
C SER A 180 65.79 6.26 5.41
N LYS A 181 65.25 6.79 4.30
CA LYS A 181 65.87 6.64 2.97
C LYS A 181 67.14 7.45 2.80
N TYR A 182 67.25 8.62 3.45
CA TYR A 182 68.48 9.41 3.47
C TYR A 182 69.54 8.75 4.35
N PHE A 183 69.19 8.24 5.53
CA PHE A 183 70.12 7.53 6.42
C PHE A 183 70.57 6.17 5.89
N SER A 184 69.75 5.46 5.11
CA SER A 184 70.16 4.20 4.47
C SER A 184 71.12 4.38 3.28
N LYS A 185 71.31 5.60 2.75
CA LYS A 185 72.17 5.81 1.57
C LYS A 185 73.66 5.97 1.89
N ASP A 186 74.03 6.17 3.16
CA ASP A 186 75.44 6.30 3.59
C ASP A 186 76.00 5.00 4.23
N GLY A 187 75.24 3.91 4.23
CA GLY A 187 75.54 2.73 5.06
C GLY A 187 75.91 1.43 4.35
N ASP A 188 75.98 1.36 3.01
CA ASP A 188 76.33 0.12 2.32
C ASP A 188 77.38 0.32 1.22
N HIS A 189 78.64 0.19 1.63
CA HIS A 189 79.64 -0.54 0.86
C HIS A 189 80.66 -1.17 1.80
N VAL A 190 80.97 -2.44 1.50
CA VAL A 190 82.16 -3.26 1.84
C VAL A 190 81.85 -4.50 2.71
N ASP A 191 81.67 -5.61 1.97
CA ASP A 191 82.30 -6.93 2.13
C ASP A 191 81.79 -7.92 3.21
N GLU A 192 81.72 -9.24 2.99
CA GLU A 192 81.95 -10.16 1.87
C GLU A 192 81.72 -11.60 2.41
N LYS A 193 81.58 -12.57 1.47
CA LYS A 193 81.88 -14.01 1.59
C LYS A 193 80.89 -14.93 2.34
N ASP A 194 80.70 -16.19 1.97
CA ASP A 194 80.98 -17.05 0.82
C ASP A 194 80.28 -18.38 1.16
N ASP A 195 79.71 -19.10 0.20
CA ASP A 195 79.54 -20.56 0.27
C ASP A 195 79.62 -21.15 -1.15
N LEU A 196 80.72 -21.89 -1.38
CA LEU A 196 81.11 -22.79 -2.50
C LEU A 196 81.71 -22.19 -3.78
#